data_AF-A0A920VA68-F1
#
_entry.id   AF-A0A920VA68-F1
#
_cell.length_a   1.000
_cell.length_b   1.000
_cell.length_c   1.000
_cell.angle_alpha   90.00
_cell.angle_beta   90.00
_cell.angle_gamma   90.00
#
_symmetry.space_group_name_H-M   'P 1'
#
loop_
_entity.id
_entity.type
_entity.pdbx_description
1 polymer ?
#
loop_
_entity_poly.entity_id
_entity_poly.type
_entity_poly.pdbx_seq_one_letter_code
_entity_poly.pdbx_strand_id
1 'polypeptide(L)'
;MAKRVHHLEYRTVEEFYNLRKDPFCLENLLANKQQGATFPKSSKQALEMLRQKLRTWMVKYNDFALDAFDHRDSLEALEQFMQDYTQRSGKEVEAMKPYEEAKRYGF
;
A
#
# COMPACT_ATOMS: atom_id res chain seq x y z
N MET A 1 3.37 15.51 17.31
CA MET A 1 2.05 15.15 16.75
C MET A 1 1.83 15.75 15.36
N ALA A 2 1.97 17.07 15.17
CA ALA A 2 1.71 17.76 13.89
C ALA A 2 2.37 17.15 12.64
N LYS A 3 3.67 16.81 12.68
CA LYS A 3 4.37 16.19 11.53
C LYS A 3 3.79 14.84 11.10
N ARG A 4 3.28 14.05 12.05
CA ARG A 4 2.65 12.74 11.75
C ARG A 4 1.29 12.90 11.11
N VAL A 5 0.49 13.86 11.57
CA VAL A 5 -0.83 14.15 10.98
C VAL A 5 -0.66 14.65 9.55
N HIS A 6 0.26 15.61 9.34
CA HIS A 6 0.57 16.10 8.01
C HIS A 6 1.03 14.98 7.07
N HIS A 7 1.88 14.06 7.53
CA HIS A 7 2.28 12.91 6.74
C HIS A 7 1.09 12.01 6.31
N LEU A 8 0.08 11.83 7.17
CA LEU A 8 -1.12 11.05 6.86
C LEU A 8 -2.04 11.75 5.86
N GLU A 9 -2.15 13.08 5.94
CA GLU A 9 -2.99 13.89 5.04
C GLU A 9 -2.46 13.93 3.61
N TYR A 10 -1.14 13.84 3.43
CA TYR A 10 -0.47 13.98 2.13
C TYR A 10 0.26 12.69 1.71
N ARG A 11 -0.33 11.52 2.04
CA ARG A 11 0.25 10.23 1.64
C ARG A 11 0.36 10.08 0.14
N THR A 12 1.44 9.46 -0.28
CA THR A 12 1.66 9.04 -1.66
C THR A 12 1.33 7.56 -1.83
N VAL A 13 1.10 7.14 -3.07
CA VAL A 13 0.80 5.73 -3.41
C VAL A 13 1.92 4.78 -2.93
N GLU A 14 3.17 5.25 -2.97
CA GLU A 14 4.32 4.49 -2.51
C GLU A 14 5.22 5.36 -1.63
N GLU A 15 5.79 4.74 -0.59
CA GLU A 15 6.68 5.40 0.36
C GLU A 15 7.95 4.58 0.54
N PHE A 16 9.08 5.26 0.73
CA PHE A 16 10.36 4.61 0.94
C PHE A 16 11.17 5.33 1.99
N TYR A 17 11.61 4.60 3.02
CA TYR A 17 12.29 5.16 4.18
C TYR A 17 13.64 4.49 4.42
N ASN A 18 14.57 5.25 4.99
CA ASN A 18 15.81 4.70 5.53
C ASN A 18 15.69 4.56 7.04
N LEU A 19 15.21 3.40 7.51
CA LEU A 19 14.96 3.17 8.94
C LEU A 19 16.19 3.28 9.85
N ARG A 20 17.42 3.16 9.29
CA ARG A 20 18.65 3.40 10.07
C ARG A 20 18.88 4.87 10.40
N LYS A 21 18.47 5.76 9.50
CA LYS A 21 18.64 7.22 9.66
C LYS A 21 17.36 7.90 10.16
N ASP A 22 16.21 7.35 9.78
CA ASP A 22 14.88 7.82 10.11
C ASP A 22 14.03 6.65 10.64
N PRO A 23 14.21 6.26 11.91
CA PRO A 23 13.47 5.15 12.51
C PRO A 23 11.98 5.46 12.72
N PHE A 24 11.56 6.72 12.55
CA PHE A 24 10.19 7.17 12.80
C PHE A 24 9.40 7.42 11.50
N CYS A 25 9.98 7.11 10.34
CA CYS A 25 9.38 7.30 9.01
C CYS A 25 8.83 8.71 8.81
N LEU A 26 9.62 9.72 9.17
CA LEU A 26 9.25 11.13 9.04
C LEU A 26 9.59 11.68 7.65
N GLU A 27 10.55 11.10 6.94
CA GLU A 27 11.05 11.58 5.65
C GLU A 27 10.88 10.52 4.56
N ASN A 28 9.78 10.62 3.80
CA ASN A 28 9.57 9.79 2.63
C ASN A 28 10.57 10.18 1.52
N LEU A 29 11.49 9.28 1.22
CA LEU A 29 12.53 9.49 0.22
C LEU A 29 11.94 9.65 -1.19
N LEU A 30 10.78 9.04 -1.50
CA LEU A 30 10.13 9.20 -2.81
C LEU A 30 9.51 10.58 -3.03
N ALA A 31 9.02 11.22 -1.97
CA ALA A 31 8.38 12.55 -2.05
C ALA A 31 9.39 13.66 -2.41
N ASN A 32 10.67 13.48 -2.08
CA ASN A 32 11.72 14.48 -2.27
C ASN A 32 12.17 14.69 -3.73
N LYS A 33 11.57 13.99 -4.71
CA LYS A 33 11.82 14.28 -6.14
C LYS A 33 11.42 15.70 -6.55
N GLN A 34 10.44 16.32 -5.87
CA GLN A 34 9.96 17.67 -6.23
C GLN A 34 10.88 18.81 -5.76
N GLN A 35 11.84 18.56 -4.86
CA GLN A 35 12.69 19.61 -4.27
C GLN A 35 14.11 19.68 -4.88
N GLY A 36 14.34 19.03 -6.03
CA GLY A 36 15.66 19.03 -6.69
C GLY A 36 16.72 18.17 -5.98
N ALA A 37 16.34 17.43 -4.94
CA ALA A 37 17.25 16.51 -4.25
C ALA A 37 17.58 15.31 -5.14
N THR A 38 18.86 15.13 -5.46
CA THR A 38 19.31 14.02 -6.30
C THR A 38 19.27 12.72 -5.49
N PHE A 39 18.37 11.80 -5.86
CA PHE A 39 18.27 10.48 -5.25
C PHE A 39 19.56 9.68 -5.47
N PRO A 40 20.27 9.23 -4.42
CA PRO A 40 21.48 8.42 -4.60
C PRO A 40 21.19 7.19 -5.45
N LYS A 41 22.09 6.84 -6.38
CA LYS A 41 21.94 5.68 -7.26
C LYS A 41 21.71 4.38 -6.48
N SER A 42 22.39 4.22 -5.33
CA SER A 42 22.21 3.11 -4.41
C SER A 42 20.80 3.04 -3.83
N SER A 43 20.17 4.18 -3.53
CA SER A 43 18.78 4.23 -3.05
C SER A 43 17.77 3.82 -4.13
N LYS A 44 18.01 4.16 -5.40
CA LYS A 44 17.16 3.69 -6.51
C LYS A 44 17.25 2.16 -6.68
N GLN A 45 18.47 1.61 -6.60
CA GLN A 45 18.67 0.16 -6.69
C GLN A 45 18.01 -0.59 -5.54
N ALA A 46 18.13 -0.07 -4.31
CA ALA A 46 17.46 -0.65 -3.14
C ALA A 46 15.93 -0.63 -3.29
N LEU A 47 15.37 0.46 -3.81
CA LEU A 47 13.94 0.58 -4.10
C LEU A 47 13.47 -0.49 -5.09
N GLU A 48 14.13 -0.60 -6.25
CA GLU A 48 13.75 -1.59 -7.27
C GLU A 48 13.89 -3.02 -6.76
N MET A 49 14.92 -3.32 -5.97
CA MET A 49 15.09 -4.62 -5.32
C MET A 49 13.91 -4.93 -4.38
N LEU A 50 13.46 -3.94 -3.58
CA LEU A 50 12.33 -4.13 -2.67
C LEU A 50 11.01 -4.30 -3.44
N ARG A 51 10.78 -3.52 -4.50
CA ARG A 51 9.63 -3.68 -5.40
C ARG A 51 9.57 -5.08 -5.99
N GLN A 52 10.69 -5.58 -6.52
CA GLN A 52 10.78 -6.93 -7.09
C GLN A 52 10.54 -8.01 -6.04
N LYS A 53 11.06 -7.84 -4.82
CA LYS A 53 10.82 -8.78 -3.73
C LYS A 53 9.34 -8.83 -3.34
N LEU A 54 8.69 -7.67 -3.23
CA LEU A 54 7.25 -7.60 -2.94
C LEU A 54 6.43 -8.22 -4.06
N ARG A 55 6.68 -7.85 -5.32
CA ARG A 55 6.00 -8.43 -6.49
C ARG A 55 6.12 -9.96 -6.55
N THR A 56 7.31 -10.49 -6.31
CA THR A 56 7.55 -11.94 -6.28
C THR A 56 6.70 -12.62 -5.22
N TRP A 57 6.56 -11.99 -4.05
CA TRP A 57 5.70 -12.48 -2.98
C TRP A 57 4.22 -12.43 -3.40
N MET A 58 3.76 -11.32 -3.97
CA MET A 58 2.38 -11.15 -4.45
C MET A 58 2.00 -12.21 -5.50
N VAL A 59 2.88 -12.48 -6.46
CA VAL A 59 2.70 -13.56 -7.45
C VAL A 59 2.61 -14.93 -6.76
N LYS A 60 3.52 -15.21 -5.82
CA LYS A 60 3.57 -16.51 -5.13
C LYS A 60 2.29 -16.81 -4.36
N TYR A 61 1.67 -15.79 -3.77
CA TYR A 61 0.48 -15.93 -2.93
C TYR A 61 -0.81 -15.54 -3.63
N ASN A 62 -0.77 -15.30 -4.95
CA ASN A 62 -1.92 -14.86 -5.75
C ASN A 62 -2.64 -13.65 -5.12
N ASP A 63 -1.84 -12.66 -4.73
CA ASP A 63 -2.33 -11.44 -4.09
C ASP A 63 -3.22 -10.65 -5.05
N PHE A 64 -4.43 -10.32 -4.61
CA PHE A 64 -5.42 -9.58 -5.39
C PHE A 64 -4.97 -8.17 -5.77
N ALA A 65 -3.99 -7.60 -5.06
CA ALA A 65 -3.47 -6.26 -5.34
C ALA A 65 -2.35 -6.26 -6.41
N LEU A 66 -1.97 -7.41 -6.97
CA LEU A 66 -0.84 -7.53 -7.90
C LEU A 66 -0.99 -6.62 -9.12
N ASP A 67 -2.18 -6.57 -9.72
CA ASP A 67 -2.45 -5.75 -10.90
C ASP A 67 -2.29 -4.24 -10.58
N ALA A 68 -2.93 -3.79 -9.50
CA ALA A 68 -2.77 -2.42 -9.01
C ALA A 68 -1.33 -2.07 -8.63
N PHE A 69 -0.54 -3.04 -8.15
CA PHE A 69 0.89 -2.84 -7.86
C PHE A 69 1.73 -2.66 -9.13
N ASP A 70 1.50 -3.49 -10.14
CA ASP A 70 2.18 -3.42 -11.45
C ASP A 70 1.80 -2.12 -12.19
N HIS A 71 0.57 -1.65 -12.00
CA HIS A 71 0.01 -0.45 -12.62
C HIS A 71 -0.18 0.71 -11.64
N ARG A 72 0.64 0.81 -10.59
CA ARG A 72 0.49 1.81 -9.50
C ARG A 72 0.59 3.29 -9.91
N ASP A 73 1.09 3.55 -11.12
CA ASP A 73 1.13 4.89 -11.72
C ASP A 73 -0.17 5.23 -12.49
N SER A 74 -1.12 4.29 -12.59
CA SER A 74 -2.44 4.46 -13.22
C SER A 74 -3.53 4.63 -12.17
N LEU A 75 -4.20 5.78 -12.17
CA LEU A 75 -5.34 6.02 -11.28
C LEU A 75 -6.47 5.01 -11.51
N GLU A 76 -6.72 4.65 -12.77
CA GLU A 76 -7.77 3.69 -13.15
C GLU A 76 -7.53 2.30 -12.55
N ALA A 77 -6.29 1.80 -12.57
CA ALA A 77 -5.96 0.51 -11.98
C ALA A 77 -6.12 0.50 -10.46
N LEU A 78 -5.77 1.62 -9.80
CA LEU A 78 -5.96 1.78 -8.36
C LEU A 78 -7.45 1.84 -7.98
N GLU A 79 -8.24 2.59 -8.74
CA GLU A 79 -9.69 2.68 -8.54
C GLU A 79 -10.38 1.34 -8.75
N GLN A 80 -10.02 0.60 -9.81
CA GLN A 80 -10.55 -0.73 -10.08
C GLN A 80 -10.26 -1.69 -8.92
N PHE A 81 -9.03 -1.70 -8.41
CA PHE A 81 -8.71 -2.54 -7.26
C PHE A 81 -9.53 -2.19 -6.02
N MET A 82 -9.78 -0.90 -5.76
CA MET A 82 -10.63 -0.49 -4.63
C MET A 82 -12.09 -0.95 -4.80
N GLN A 83 -12.62 -0.92 -6.02
CA GLN A 83 -13.97 -1.43 -6.31
C GLN A 83 -14.03 -2.95 -6.08
N ASP A 84 -13.08 -3.70 -6.64
CA ASP A 84 -13.01 -5.16 -6.52
C ASP A 84 -12.84 -5.59 -5.05
N TYR A 85 -11.96 -4.90 -4.32
CA TYR A 85 -11.73 -5.13 -2.89
C TYR A 85 -13.02 -4.91 -2.08
N THR A 86 -13.71 -3.80 -2.32
CA THR A 86 -14.95 -3.45 -1.62
C THR A 86 -16.04 -4.49 -1.92
N GLN A 87 -16.18 -4.89 -3.19
CA GLN A 87 -17.15 -5.90 -3.59
C GLN A 87 -16.86 -7.26 -2.96
N ARG A 88 -15.59 -7.69 -2.91
CA ARG A 88 -15.19 -8.95 -2.26
C ARG A 88 -15.47 -8.93 -0.76
N SER A 89 -15.06 -7.87 -0.08
CA SER A 89 -15.30 -7.70 1.36
C SER A 89 -16.80 -7.72 1.70
N GLY A 90 -17.63 -7.03 0.89
CA GLY A 90 -19.09 -7.07 1.07
C GLY A 90 -19.67 -8.49 0.98
N LYS A 91 -19.20 -9.29 0.01
CA LYS A 91 -19.63 -10.69 -0.13
C LYS A 91 -19.22 -11.56 1.05
N GLU A 92 -18.03 -11.34 1.61
CA GLU A 92 -17.56 -12.07 2.80
C GLU A 92 -18.41 -11.74 4.04
N VAL A 93 -18.77 -10.47 4.22
CA VAL A 93 -19.70 -10.04 5.28
C VAL A 93 -21.08 -10.69 5.11
N GLU A 94 -21.62 -10.71 3.88
CA GLU A 94 -22.91 -11.36 3.62
C GLU A 94 -22.87 -12.87 3.87
N ALA A 95 -21.77 -13.54 3.51
CA ALA A 95 -21.59 -14.97 3.73
C ALA A 95 -21.50 -15.34 5.23
N MET A 96 -21.13 -14.39 6.11
CA MET A 96 -21.06 -14.60 7.56
C MET A 96 -22.42 -14.44 8.26
N LYS A 97 -23.39 -13.73 7.66
CA LYS A 97 -24.71 -13.48 8.28
C LYS A 97 -25.44 -14.75 8.76
N PRO A 98 -25.48 -15.86 8.00
CA PRO A 98 -26.14 -17.09 8.46
C PRO A 98 -25.45 -17.71 9.68
N TYR A 99 -24.12 -17.58 9.78
CA TYR A 99 -23.36 -18.05 10.94
C TYR A 99 -23.63 -17.18 12.17
N GLU A 100 -23.66 -15.86 12.01
CA GLU A 100 -23.96 -14.91 13.07
C GLU A 100 -25.37 -15.09 13.62
N GLU A 101 -26.37 -15.26 12.75
CA GLU A 101 -27.76 -15.56 13.11
C GLU A 101 -27.87 -16.88 13.88
N ALA A 102 -27.18 -17.94 13.42
CA ALA A 102 -27.18 -19.25 14.07
C ALA A 102 -26.49 -19.24 15.45
N LYS A 103 -25.50 -18.38 15.65
CA LYS A 103 -24.71 -18.28 16.89
C LYS A 103 -25.19 -17.17 17.83
N ARG A 104 -26.17 -16.35 17.43
CA ARG A 104 -26.62 -15.14 18.16
C ARG A 104 -25.47 -14.21 18.53
N TYR A 105 -24.42 -14.17 17.71
CA TYR A 105 -23.34 -13.18 17.84
C TYR A 105 -23.75 -11.98 17.00
N GLY A 106 -23.94 -10.83 17.66
CA GLY A 106 -24.11 -9.54 17.00
C GLY A 106 -23.03 -8.59 17.50
N PHE A 107 -22.33 -7.94 16.57
CA PHE A 107 -21.54 -6.74 16.85
C PHE A 107 -22.40 -5.50 16.58
#